data_AF-A0A448YND8-F1
#
_entry.id   AF-A0A448YND8-F1
#
_cell.length_a   1.000
_cell.length_b   1.000
_cell.length_c   1.000
_cell.angle_alpha   90.00
_cell.angle_beta   90.00
_cell.angle_gamma   90.00
#
_symmetry.space_group_name_H-M   'P 1'
#
loop_
_entity.id
_entity.type
_entity.pdbx_description
1 polymer ?
#
loop_
_entity_poly.entity_id
_entity_poly.type
_entity_poly.pdbx_seq_one_letter_code
_entity_poly.pdbx_strand_id
1 'polypeptide(L)'
;MDPVSKSQWIRSLAWGGGIVGLGYVLFKFTTPTPEQLLAKMSPELRADVEKNRALRMKEQEELIKVVKETSKSNDPIWMTGSIANPWDKDFKKTADSLLVKKQDFERARAEEKQKKVLSALKEDIKKTEELEAKEKERRGWFW
;
A
#
# COMPACT_ATOMS: atom_id res chain seq x y z
N MET A 1 21.28 -3.26 -46.94
CA MET A 1 22.05 -3.43 -45.69
C MET A 1 23.16 -4.43 -45.94
N ASP A 2 24.40 -3.96 -45.96
CA ASP A 2 25.58 -4.78 -46.19
C ASP A 2 25.75 -5.83 -45.06
N PRO A 3 26.25 -7.03 -45.36
CA PRO A 3 26.38 -8.12 -44.38
C PRO A 3 27.26 -7.74 -43.18
N VAL A 4 28.25 -6.86 -43.38
CA VAL A 4 29.13 -6.33 -42.34
C VAL A 4 28.36 -5.47 -41.33
N SER A 5 27.42 -4.64 -41.80
CA SER A 5 26.60 -3.76 -40.96
C SER A 5 25.70 -4.57 -40.02
N LYS A 6 25.08 -5.64 -40.51
CA LYS A 6 24.20 -6.51 -39.70
C LYS A 6 24.96 -7.18 -38.54
N SER A 7 26.18 -7.67 -38.80
CA SER A 7 27.03 -8.29 -37.77
C SER A 7 27.42 -7.31 -36.65
N GLN A 8 27.73 -6.06 -37.00
CA GLN A 8 28.09 -5.05 -36.01
C GLN A 8 26.91 -4.65 -35.12
N TRP A 9 25.70 -4.53 -35.67
CA TRP A 9 24.47 -4.29 -34.91
C TRP A 9 24.11 -5.45 -33.96
N ILE A 10 24.29 -6.70 -34.40
CA ILE A 10 24.06 -7.87 -33.52
C ILE A 10 25.07 -7.86 -32.36
N ARG A 11 26.34 -7.57 -32.63
CA ARG A 11 27.38 -7.47 -31.60
C ARG A 11 27.11 -6.33 -30.61
N SER A 12 26.70 -5.16 -31.08
CA SER A 12 26.40 -4.03 -30.20
C SER A 12 25.20 -4.32 -29.30
N LEU A 13 24.16 -4.96 -29.82
CA LEU A 13 23.00 -5.41 -29.02
C LEU A 13 23.40 -6.50 -28.01
N ALA A 14 24.25 -7.45 -28.40
CA ALA A 14 24.73 -8.49 -27.49
C ALA A 14 25.56 -7.92 -26.33
N TRP A 15 26.49 -7.00 -26.62
CA TRP A 15 27.27 -6.32 -25.58
C TRP A 15 26.41 -5.41 -24.71
N GLY A 16 25.53 -4.60 -25.30
CA GLY A 16 24.63 -3.72 -24.57
C GLY A 16 23.67 -4.50 -23.67
N GLY A 17 23.04 -5.55 -24.21
CA GLY A 17 22.18 -6.46 -23.45
C GLY A 17 22.95 -7.21 -22.36
N GLY A 18 24.20 -7.61 -22.64
CA GLY A 18 25.09 -8.23 -21.67
C GLY A 18 25.40 -7.33 -20.47
N ILE A 19 25.71 -6.05 -20.72
CA ILE A 19 25.97 -5.08 -19.65
C ILE A 19 24.71 -4.83 -18.80
N VAL A 20 23.55 -4.64 -19.44
CA VAL A 20 22.28 -4.42 -18.72
C VAL A 20 21.89 -5.67 -17.92
N GLY A 21 22.02 -6.86 -18.51
CA GLY A 21 21.75 -8.13 -17.85
C GLY A 21 22.67 -8.37 -16.66
N LEU A 22 23.97 -8.10 -16.81
CA LEU A 22 24.93 -8.17 -15.72
C LEU A 22 24.57 -7.21 -14.58
N GLY A 23 24.19 -5.96 -14.91
CA GLY A 23 23.71 -4.99 -13.93
C GLY A 23 22.48 -5.48 -13.16
N TYR A 24 21.52 -6.10 -13.84
CA TYR A 24 20.34 -6.67 -13.19
C TYR A 24 20.68 -7.82 -12.23
N VAL A 25 21.59 -8.70 -12.63
CA VAL A 25 22.06 -9.81 -11.78
C VAL A 25 22.78 -9.29 -10.53
N LEU A 26 23.71 -8.34 -10.71
CA LEU A 26 24.41 -7.69 -9.59
C LEU A 26 23.44 -7.00 -8.64
N PHE A 27 22.45 -6.27 -9.17
CA PHE A 27 21.41 -5.64 -8.37
C PHE A 27 20.65 -6.66 -7.53
N LYS A 28 20.16 -7.74 -8.16
CA LYS A 28 19.44 -8.82 -7.45
C LYS A 28 20.28 -9.54 -6.40
N PHE A 29 21.59 -9.65 -6.62
CA PHE A 29 22.49 -10.31 -5.68
C PHE A 29 22.84 -9.42 -4.48
N THR A 30 23.00 -8.12 -4.70
CA THR A 30 23.46 -7.18 -3.66
C THR A 30 22.34 -6.59 -2.81
N THR A 31 21.12 -6.49 -3.34
CA THR A 31 19.98 -5.94 -2.60
C THR A 31 19.21 -7.04 -1.84
N PRO A 32 19.04 -6.90 -0.50
CA PRO A 32 18.29 -7.87 0.28
C PRO A 32 16.79 -7.81 -0.04
N THR A 33 16.10 -8.94 0.08
CA THR A 33 14.64 -8.98 -0.03
C THR A 33 13.97 -8.31 1.19
N PRO A 34 12.72 -7.84 1.08
CA PRO A 34 12.02 -7.22 2.21
C PRO A 34 11.95 -8.10 3.46
N GLU A 35 11.79 -9.41 3.28
CA GLU A 35 11.75 -10.37 4.38
C GLU A 35 13.12 -10.54 5.05
N GLN A 36 14.19 -10.63 4.26
CA GLN A 36 15.55 -10.68 4.79
C GLN A 36 15.93 -9.38 5.50
N LEU A 37 15.45 -8.24 4.99
CA LEU A 37 15.64 -6.94 5.62
C LEU A 37 14.91 -6.87 6.97
N LEU A 38 13.62 -7.24 7.00
CA LEU A 38 12.84 -7.31 8.24
C LEU A 38 13.49 -8.27 9.24
N ALA A 39 13.96 -9.44 8.81
CA ALA A 39 14.66 -10.41 9.63
C ALA A 39 16.01 -9.92 10.19
N LYS A 40 16.60 -8.88 9.63
CA LYS A 40 17.80 -8.20 10.17
C LYS A 40 17.46 -7.05 11.13
N MET A 41 16.23 -6.53 11.09
CA MET A 41 15.78 -5.47 12.00
C MET A 41 15.58 -6.00 13.43
N SER A 42 15.73 -5.11 14.42
CA SER A 42 15.37 -5.40 15.81
C SER A 42 13.85 -5.69 15.94
N PRO A 43 13.43 -6.47 16.95
CA PRO A 43 12.01 -6.82 17.13
C PRO A 43 11.11 -5.58 17.32
N GLU A 44 11.63 -4.52 17.93
CA GLU A 44 10.91 -3.25 18.11
C GLU A 44 10.62 -2.58 16.76
N LEU A 45 11.62 -2.49 15.88
CA LEU A 45 11.47 -1.89 14.56
C LEU A 45 10.52 -2.70 13.67
N ARG A 46 10.54 -4.04 13.77
CA ARG A 46 9.58 -4.88 13.05
C ARG A 46 8.15 -4.57 13.45
N ALA A 47 7.89 -4.45 14.75
CA ALA A 47 6.57 -4.16 15.26
C ALA A 47 6.09 -2.77 14.80
N ASP A 48 6.97 -1.77 14.76
CA ASP A 48 6.61 -0.44 14.28
C ASP A 48 6.32 -0.42 12.77
N VAL A 49 7.15 -1.09 11.96
CA VAL A 49 6.91 -1.25 10.51
C VAL A 49 5.57 -1.94 10.26
N GLU A 50 5.27 -3.01 10.99
CA GLU A 50 4.01 -3.73 10.85
C GLU A 50 2.80 -2.86 11.23
N LYS A 51 2.88 -2.11 12.34
CA LYS A 51 1.84 -1.17 12.77
C LYS A 51 1.59 -0.08 11.72
N ASN A 52 2.66 0.48 11.16
CA ASN A 52 2.60 1.60 10.24
C ASN A 52 2.40 1.19 8.77
N ARG A 53 2.54 -0.10 8.42
CA ARG A 53 2.43 -0.60 7.05
C ARG A 53 1.17 -0.13 6.33
N ALA A 54 0.03 -0.24 7.00
CA ALA A 54 -1.26 0.17 6.42
C ALA A 54 -1.35 1.68 6.19
N LEU A 55 -0.77 2.49 7.09
CA LEU A 55 -0.72 3.94 6.93
C LEU A 55 0.18 4.31 5.73
N ARG A 56 1.37 3.70 5.62
CA ARG A 56 2.29 3.93 4.51
C ARG A 56 1.69 3.56 3.15
N MET A 57 0.94 2.47 3.07
CA MET A 57 0.23 2.09 1.84
C MET A 57 -0.81 3.15 1.45
N LYS A 58 -1.59 3.67 2.41
CA LYS A 58 -2.53 4.76 2.13
C LYS A 58 -1.84 6.06 1.73
N GLU A 59 -0.72 6.42 2.37
CA GLU A 59 0.09 7.57 1.95
C GLU A 59 0.53 7.44 0.48
N GLN A 60 0.97 6.24 0.06
CA GLN A 60 1.34 5.97 -1.33
C GLN A 60 0.15 6.04 -2.29
N GLU A 61 -1.01 5.52 -1.91
CA GLU A 61 -2.23 5.62 -2.71
C GLU A 61 -2.65 7.08 -2.95
N GLU A 62 -2.65 7.90 -1.89
CA GLU A 62 -2.95 9.33 -1.99
C GLU A 62 -1.90 10.06 -2.82
N LEU A 63 -0.61 9.76 -2.64
CA LEU A 63 0.46 10.30 -3.48
C LEU A 63 0.23 10.02 -4.97
N ILE A 64 -0.14 8.79 -5.32
CA ILE A 64 -0.42 8.42 -6.71
C ILE A 64 -1.62 9.21 -7.26
N LYS A 65 -2.65 9.47 -6.44
CA LYS A 65 -3.78 10.32 -6.85
C LYS A 65 -3.33 11.74 -7.14
N VAL A 66 -2.55 12.36 -6.24
CA VAL A 66 -2.00 13.70 -6.44
C VAL A 66 -1.15 13.75 -7.70
N VAL A 67 -0.27 12.77 -7.92
CA VAL A 67 0.56 12.69 -9.14
C VAL A 67 -0.30 12.63 -10.40
N LYS A 68 -1.40 11.87 -10.39
CA LYS A 68 -2.34 11.79 -11.53
C LYS A 68 -3.06 13.11 -11.77
N GLU A 69 -3.44 13.83 -10.72
CA GLU A 69 -4.07 15.15 -10.83
C GLU A 69 -3.06 16.17 -11.37
N THR A 70 -1.88 16.23 -10.76
CA THR A 70 -0.78 17.10 -11.19
C THR A 70 -0.34 16.83 -12.63
N SER A 71 -0.30 15.57 -13.08
CA SER A 71 0.07 15.23 -14.46
C SER A 71 -0.87 15.79 -15.53
N LYS A 72 -2.09 16.19 -15.15
CA LYS A 72 -3.06 16.82 -16.05
C LYS A 72 -2.90 18.34 -16.11
N SER A 73 -2.13 18.93 -15.20
CA SER A 73 -1.86 20.37 -15.20
C SER A 73 -0.84 20.73 -16.29
N ASN A 74 -1.00 21.93 -16.85
CA ASN A 74 -0.03 22.51 -17.78
C ASN A 74 1.13 23.22 -17.07
N ASP A 75 1.00 23.44 -15.76
CA ASP A 75 2.02 24.07 -14.95
C ASP A 75 3.14 23.06 -14.60
N PRO A 76 4.38 23.53 -14.35
CA PRO A 76 5.49 22.63 -14.07
C PRO A 76 5.30 21.87 -12.74
N ILE A 77 5.83 20.64 -12.68
CA ILE A 77 5.63 19.68 -11.57
C ILE A 77 5.99 20.25 -10.19
N TRP A 78 7.00 21.12 -10.12
CA TRP A 78 7.49 21.71 -8.87
C TRP A 78 6.65 22.88 -8.34
N MET A 79 5.69 23.38 -9.14
CA MET A 79 4.71 24.41 -8.75
C MET A 79 3.30 23.84 -8.56
N THR A 80 3.09 22.55 -8.84
CA THR A 80 1.75 21.94 -8.92
C THR A 80 1.55 20.83 -7.90
N GLY A 81 0.32 20.73 -7.40
CA GLY A 81 -0.10 19.66 -6.50
C GLY A 81 -0.56 20.19 -5.14
N SER A 82 -1.24 19.33 -4.39
CA SER A 82 -1.76 19.61 -3.05
C SER A 82 -0.70 19.47 -1.94
N ILE A 83 0.50 19.03 -2.29
CA ILE A 83 1.60 18.78 -1.34
C ILE A 83 2.39 20.07 -1.19
N ALA A 84 2.37 20.63 0.02
CA ALA A 84 3.15 21.83 0.31
C ALA A 84 4.64 21.53 0.21
N ASN A 85 5.36 22.32 -0.60
CA ASN A 85 6.80 22.19 -0.77
C ASN A 85 7.52 22.71 0.49
N PRO A 86 8.48 21.97 1.09
CA PRO A 86 9.25 22.43 2.25
C PRO A 86 9.99 23.76 2.06
N TRP A 87 10.24 24.18 0.82
CA TRP A 87 10.94 25.43 0.49
C TRP A 87 9.99 26.60 0.18
N ASP A 88 8.67 26.40 0.22
CA ASP A 88 7.71 27.49 0.05
C ASP A 88 7.62 28.35 1.30
N LYS A 89 7.42 29.66 1.11
CA LYS A 89 7.30 30.63 2.22
C LYS A 89 6.09 30.33 3.11
N ASP A 90 5.04 29.76 2.55
CA ASP A 90 3.81 29.41 3.26
C ASP A 90 3.85 28.01 3.89
N PHE A 91 4.98 27.30 3.77
CA PHE A 91 5.14 25.95 4.32
C PHE A 91 5.10 25.99 5.85
N LYS A 92 4.02 25.45 6.41
CA LYS A 92 3.92 25.14 7.83
C LYS A 92 4.04 23.64 8.01
N LYS A 93 5.04 23.20 8.78
CA LYS A 93 5.21 21.79 9.18
C LYS A 93 4.18 21.42 10.25
N THR A 94 2.90 21.48 9.92
CA THR A 94 1.77 21.13 10.78
C THR A 94 1.22 19.75 10.41
N ALA A 95 0.37 19.18 11.28
CA ALA A 95 -0.29 17.91 10.98
C ALA A 95 -1.12 17.94 9.68
N ASP A 96 -1.54 19.13 9.24
CA ASP A 96 -2.24 19.36 7.98
C ASP A 96 -1.35 19.26 6.74
N SER A 97 -0.02 19.32 6.89
CA SER A 97 0.92 19.13 5.77
C SER A 97 1.18 17.65 5.45
N LEU A 98 0.60 16.73 6.24
CA LEU A 98 0.72 15.29 6.00
C LEU A 98 -0.29 14.86 4.93
N LEU A 99 0.15 13.99 4.02
CA LEU A 99 -0.69 13.41 2.97
C LEU A 99 -1.93 12.71 3.53
N VAL A 100 -1.74 12.04 4.67
CA VAL A 100 -2.80 11.37 5.41
C VAL A 100 -2.71 11.79 6.87
N LYS A 101 -3.80 12.35 7.39
CA LYS A 101 -3.92 12.65 8.82
C LYS A 101 -4.01 11.35 9.61
N LYS A 102 -2.99 11.04 10.40
CA LYS A 102 -2.91 9.80 11.20
C LYS A 102 -4.16 9.59 12.07
N GLN A 103 -4.68 10.64 12.68
CA GLN A 103 -5.88 10.60 13.52
C GLN A 103 -7.11 10.14 12.73
N ASP A 104 -7.32 10.67 11.53
CA ASP A 104 -8.48 10.32 10.71
C ASP A 104 -8.37 8.88 10.17
N PHE A 105 -7.16 8.44 9.83
CA PHE A 105 -6.90 7.05 9.46
C PHE A 105 -7.21 6.07 10.61
N GLU A 106 -6.77 6.40 11.84
CA GLU A 106 -7.03 5.59 13.02
C GLU A 106 -8.52 5.55 13.37
N ARG A 107 -9.23 6.69 13.25
CA ARG A 107 -10.69 6.78 13.41
C ARG A 107 -11.42 5.90 12.41
N ALA A 108 -11.11 6.01 11.12
CA ALA A 108 -11.72 5.19 10.07
C ALA A 108 -11.49 3.69 10.32
N ARG A 109 -10.28 3.29 10.73
CA ARG A 109 -9.96 1.90 11.06
C ARG A 109 -10.72 1.41 12.30
N ALA A 110 -10.93 2.28 13.29
CA ALA A 110 -11.71 1.95 14.47
C ALA A 110 -13.20 1.76 14.13
N GLU A 111 -13.78 2.64 13.30
CA GLU A 111 -15.15 2.51 12.82
C GLU A 111 -15.37 1.23 12.00
N GLU A 112 -14.43 0.89 11.11
CA GLU A 112 -14.50 -0.36 10.35
C GLU A 112 -14.49 -1.59 11.27
N LYS A 113 -13.67 -1.58 12.33
CA LYS A 113 -13.67 -2.65 13.34
C LYS A 113 -15.00 -2.72 14.08
N GLN A 114 -15.53 -1.57 14.51
CA GLN A 114 -16.83 -1.52 15.19
C GLN A 114 -17.94 -2.06 14.29
N LYS A 115 -17.99 -1.66 13.02
CA LYS A 115 -18.98 -2.17 12.04
C LYS A 115 -18.88 -3.68 11.87
N LYS A 116 -17.66 -4.24 11.79
CA LYS A 116 -17.44 -5.70 11.70
C LYS A 116 -17.88 -6.45 12.95
N VAL A 117 -17.62 -5.88 14.12
CA VAL A 117 -18.10 -6.46 15.39
C VAL A 117 -19.63 -6.43 15.43
N LEU A 118 -20.26 -5.30 15.06
CA LEU A 118 -21.71 -5.19 15.01
C LEU A 118 -22.33 -6.16 14.01
N SER A 119 -21.73 -6.38 12.84
CA SER A 119 -22.23 -7.35 11.87
C SER A 119 -22.10 -8.79 12.39
N ALA A 120 -20.97 -9.15 12.99
CA ALA A 120 -20.77 -10.47 13.58
C ALA A 120 -21.78 -10.74 14.72
N LEU A 121 -22.00 -9.75 15.60
CA LEU A 121 -23.01 -9.83 16.66
C LEU A 121 -24.42 -10.02 16.10
N LYS A 122 -24.78 -9.30 15.03
CA LYS A 122 -26.09 -9.49 14.36
C LYS A 122 -26.25 -10.89 13.79
N GLU A 123 -25.20 -11.44 13.19
CA GLU A 123 -25.22 -12.82 12.68
C GLU A 123 -25.40 -13.82 13.82
N ASP A 124 -24.72 -13.63 14.95
CA ASP A 124 -24.85 -14.52 16.10
C ASP A 124 -26.22 -14.42 16.77
N ILE A 125 -26.79 -13.20 16.88
CA ILE A 125 -28.18 -13.00 17.32
C ILE A 125 -29.15 -13.78 16.41
N LYS A 126 -28.99 -13.64 15.10
CA LYS A 126 -29.83 -14.36 14.13
C LYS A 126 -29.71 -15.88 14.28
N LYS A 127 -28.49 -16.40 14.46
CA LYS A 127 -28.28 -17.84 14.72
C LYS A 127 -28.96 -18.27 16.03
N THR A 128 -28.87 -17.47 17.09
CA THR A 128 -29.55 -17.78 18.35
C THR A 128 -31.06 -17.80 18.19
N GLU A 129 -31.64 -16.85 17.46
CA GLU A 129 -33.08 -16.82 17.15
C GLU A 129 -33.52 -18.05 16.34
N GLU A 130 -32.73 -18.46 15.33
CA GLU A 130 -32.99 -19.66 14.53
C GLU A 130 -32.91 -20.95 15.37
N LEU A 131 -31.97 -21.02 16.32
CA LEU A 131 -31.85 -22.15 17.25
C LEU A 131 -33.03 -22.20 18.23
N GLU A 132 -33.44 -21.06 18.77
CA GLU A 132 -34.61 -20.96 19.65
C GLU A 132 -35.91 -21.32 18.92
N ALA A 133 -36.08 -20.90 17.66
CA ALA A 133 -37.22 -21.26 16.84
C ALA A 133 -37.28 -22.79 16.63
N LYS A 134 -36.15 -23.42 16.27
CA LYS A 134 -36.05 -24.88 16.15
C LYS A 134 -36.31 -25.61 17.47
N GLU A 135 -35.86 -25.06 18.59
CA GLU A 135 -36.11 -25.64 19.92
C GLU A 135 -37.60 -25.57 20.28
N LYS A 136 -38.27 -24.44 20.00
CA LYS A 136 -39.72 -24.30 20.19
C LYS A 136 -40.52 -25.27 19.32
N GLU A 137 -40.16 -25.44 18.04
CA GLU A 137 -40.77 -26.45 17.17
C GLU A 137 -40.59 -27.87 17.72
N ARG A 138 -39.38 -28.23 18.19
CA ARG A 138 -39.13 -29.53 18.81
C ARG A 138 -39.93 -29.75 20.10
N ARG A 139 -40.04 -28.74 20.96
CA ARG A 139 -40.83 -28.82 22.21
C ARG A 139 -42.33 -28.91 21.97
N GLY A 140 -42.84 -28.18 20.96
CA GLY A 140 -44.25 -28.24 20.56
C GLY A 140 -44.68 -29.55 19.91
N TRP A 141 -43.73 -30.40 19.50
CA TRP A 141 -43.99 -31.75 18.98
C TRP A 141 -44.02 -32.83 20.08
N PHE A 142 -43.48 -32.53 21.27
CA PHE A 142 -43.39 -33.46 22.41
C PHE A 142 -44.52 -33.30 23.44
N TRP A 143 -45.45 -32.37 23.24
CA TRP A 143 -46.68 -32.18 24.03
C TRP A 143 -47.88 -32.30 23.10
#